data_AF-A0A074YX47-F1
#
_entry.id   AF-A0A074YX47-F1
#
_cell.length_a   1.000
_cell.length_b   1.000
_cell.length_c   1.000
_cell.angle_alpha   90.00
_cell.angle_beta   90.00
_cell.angle_gamma   90.00
#
_symmetry.space_group_name_H-M   'P 1'
#
loop_
_entity.id
_entity.type
_entity.pdbx_description
1 polymer ?
#
loop_
_entity_poly.entity_id
_entity_poly.type
_entity_poly.pdbx_seq_one_letter_code
_entity_poly.pdbx_strand_id
1 'polypeptide(L)'
;MASDREVETLAQELECSRGKERATEDRLHKLTGDLMDAQVRVRELERQLAQAVHEKDHAATVRQGLTEREYMAFKDDIAAILSSPHYPCSPTEVAIKEHARRIVTECKEQKEMCVKLESRISELSSRWDRDQMSRHEYERQINRTDKENEHLREQIRRLESELGSSHVLRDQQRDERDQLFFYLCKLATKVRIDQTTASHMKLHELQEALSTRINQIVSGEFGLLTDVQANADRIAGLSRTVKRLQDQLASKEIQLGMWRDKAAKLESKLQTVSEAEAALEVERENAERAIAKGRRTESENAKLRDELNRLRADLLDLSDAKTQCVVTGERIKELEKTNKELQDVRERQTSEAIESRDLVDKLRTELTELQNRSKESMSRVNDELTRTQAVVEQLRRSESELLEFRALVSRLLGLQSDTLTVPNYEIVTRLEQVLADYQLLNSDGVKPISERRVTGGSPQFPVGICEPGWNGEVMAGPGLAKAGSKEAWNPTTDASPAAVHKRLQAVSVRPRELRSEEKRMETSPPATMKRDPRKY
;
A
#
# COMPACT_ATOMS: atom_id res chain seq x y z
N MET A 1 -16.71 -138.84 -33.83
CA MET A 1 -17.96 -138.66 -34.59
C MET A 1 -18.90 -137.57 -34.05
N ALA A 2 -18.86 -137.15 -32.77
CA ALA A 2 -19.52 -135.91 -32.30
C ALA A 2 -18.52 -134.81 -31.87
N SER A 3 -17.32 -135.19 -31.42
CA SER A 3 -16.27 -134.26 -30.96
C SER A 3 -15.58 -133.46 -32.06
N ASP A 4 -15.48 -133.98 -33.29
CA ASP A 4 -14.65 -133.32 -34.33
C ASP A 4 -15.38 -132.18 -35.05
N ARG A 5 -16.73 -132.24 -35.15
CA ARG A 5 -17.52 -131.14 -35.71
C ARG A 5 -17.64 -129.96 -34.75
N GLU A 6 -17.73 -130.21 -33.45
CA GLU A 6 -17.69 -129.17 -32.42
C GLU A 6 -16.32 -128.47 -32.38
N VAL A 7 -15.22 -129.22 -32.55
CA VAL A 7 -13.86 -128.66 -32.64
C VAL A 7 -13.66 -127.82 -33.91
N GLU A 8 -14.22 -128.21 -35.05
CA GLU A 8 -14.18 -127.39 -36.28
C GLU A 8 -15.05 -126.12 -36.18
N THR A 9 -16.26 -126.20 -35.62
CA THR A 9 -17.08 -125.00 -35.39
C THR A 9 -16.47 -124.08 -34.34
N LEU A 10 -15.86 -124.62 -33.27
CA LEU A 10 -15.15 -123.83 -32.27
C LEU A 10 -13.86 -123.24 -32.84
N ALA A 11 -13.16 -123.93 -33.75
CA ALA A 11 -12.00 -123.40 -34.45
C ALA A 11 -12.38 -122.25 -35.39
N GLN A 12 -13.48 -122.38 -36.13
CA GLN A 12 -13.99 -121.36 -37.02
C GLN A 12 -14.58 -120.15 -36.25
N GLU A 13 -15.22 -120.39 -35.11
CA GLU A 13 -15.66 -119.34 -34.17
C GLU A 13 -14.47 -118.65 -33.48
N LEU A 14 -13.41 -119.38 -33.12
CA LEU A 14 -12.16 -118.81 -32.61
C LEU A 14 -11.46 -117.97 -33.67
N GLU A 15 -11.48 -118.39 -34.93
CA GLU A 15 -10.86 -117.66 -36.04
C GLU A 15 -11.68 -116.41 -36.43
N CYS A 16 -13.01 -116.49 -36.38
CA CYS A 16 -13.92 -115.36 -36.50
C CYS A 16 -13.81 -114.39 -35.31
N SER A 17 -13.64 -114.91 -34.09
CA SER A 17 -13.41 -114.13 -32.87
C SER A 17 -12.06 -113.41 -32.93
N ARG A 18 -10.99 -114.11 -33.34
CA ARG A 18 -9.66 -113.52 -33.58
C ARG A 18 -9.67 -112.48 -34.69
N GLY A 19 -10.45 -112.69 -35.76
CA GLY A 19 -10.63 -111.71 -36.82
C GLY A 19 -11.35 -110.45 -36.35
N LYS A 20 -12.38 -110.60 -35.50
CA LYS A 20 -13.08 -109.48 -34.85
C LYS A 20 -12.18 -108.78 -33.84
N GLU A 21 -11.40 -109.52 -33.06
CA GLU A 21 -10.43 -109.02 -32.10
C GLU A 21 -9.36 -108.17 -32.79
N ARG A 22 -8.73 -108.68 -33.87
CA ARG A 22 -7.80 -107.89 -34.71
C ARG A 22 -8.47 -106.66 -35.31
N ALA A 23 -9.69 -106.78 -35.82
CA ALA A 23 -10.42 -105.62 -36.37
C ALA A 23 -10.77 -104.58 -35.27
N THR A 24 -11.01 -105.01 -34.04
CA THR A 24 -11.21 -104.11 -32.90
C THR A 24 -9.89 -103.51 -32.40
N GLU A 25 -8.80 -104.26 -32.42
CA GLU A 25 -7.45 -103.78 -32.10
C GLU A 25 -6.98 -102.74 -33.11
N ASP A 26 -7.17 -102.98 -34.41
CA ASP A 26 -6.86 -102.03 -35.48
C ASP A 26 -7.71 -100.76 -35.35
N ARG A 27 -9.00 -100.89 -35.02
CA ARG A 27 -9.88 -99.75 -34.72
C ARG A 27 -9.42 -99.00 -33.47
N LEU A 28 -9.00 -99.69 -32.42
CA LEU A 28 -8.49 -99.09 -31.19
C LEU A 28 -7.16 -98.37 -31.43
N HIS A 29 -6.24 -98.96 -32.20
CA HIS A 29 -4.98 -98.32 -32.60
C HIS A 29 -5.25 -97.08 -33.45
N LYS A 30 -6.18 -97.15 -34.40
CA LYS A 30 -6.58 -95.99 -35.20
C LYS A 30 -7.20 -94.89 -34.35
N LEU A 31 -8.13 -95.23 -33.45
CA LEU A 31 -8.73 -94.26 -32.52
C LEU A 31 -7.72 -93.67 -31.54
N THR A 32 -6.72 -94.45 -31.11
CA THR A 32 -5.65 -93.99 -30.22
C THR A 32 -4.68 -93.07 -30.98
N GLY A 33 -4.38 -93.38 -32.25
CA GLY A 33 -3.66 -92.47 -33.16
C GLY A 33 -4.42 -91.16 -33.38
N ASP A 34 -5.70 -91.24 -33.73
CA ASP A 34 -6.58 -90.08 -33.92
C ASP A 34 -6.69 -89.23 -32.64
N LEU A 35 -6.73 -89.88 -31.46
CA LEU A 35 -6.75 -89.22 -30.16
C LEU A 35 -5.41 -88.53 -29.85
N MET A 36 -4.28 -89.17 -30.12
CA MET A 36 -2.96 -88.56 -29.97
C MET A 36 -2.81 -87.35 -30.91
N ASP A 37 -3.23 -87.48 -32.17
CA ASP A 37 -3.22 -86.37 -33.13
C ASP A 37 -4.17 -85.24 -32.73
N ALA A 38 -5.33 -85.57 -32.14
CA ALA A 38 -6.23 -84.59 -31.55
C ALA A 38 -5.59 -83.89 -30.33
N GLN A 39 -4.90 -84.62 -29.45
CA GLN A 39 -4.18 -84.05 -28.30
C GLN A 39 -3.03 -83.13 -28.73
N VAL A 40 -2.27 -83.50 -29.75
CA VAL A 40 -1.22 -82.64 -30.33
C VAL A 40 -1.84 -81.39 -30.94
N ARG A 41 -2.96 -81.51 -31.67
CA ARG A 41 -3.70 -80.36 -32.21
C ARG A 41 -4.25 -79.45 -31.12
N VAL A 42 -4.79 -79.99 -30.04
CA VAL A 42 -5.27 -79.20 -28.89
C VAL A 42 -4.13 -78.44 -28.24
N ARG A 43 -2.99 -79.09 -27.97
CA ARG A 43 -1.81 -78.41 -27.41
C ARG A 43 -1.27 -77.32 -28.33
N GLU A 44 -1.29 -77.55 -29.63
CA GLU A 44 -0.88 -76.54 -30.62
C GLU A 44 -1.87 -75.37 -30.68
N LEU A 45 -3.18 -75.62 -30.61
CA LEU A 45 -4.22 -74.58 -30.50
C LEU A 45 -4.15 -73.82 -29.18
N GLU A 46 -3.87 -74.48 -28.06
CA GLU A 46 -3.63 -73.84 -26.75
C GLU A 46 -2.39 -72.95 -26.79
N ARG A 47 -1.30 -73.41 -27.44
CA ARG A 47 -0.09 -72.61 -27.67
C ARG A 47 -0.39 -71.39 -28.54
N GLN A 48 -1.14 -71.57 -29.62
CA GLN A 48 -1.56 -70.47 -30.50
C GLN A 48 -2.49 -69.48 -29.79
N LEU A 49 -3.41 -69.96 -28.96
CA LEU A 49 -4.30 -69.12 -28.16
C LEU A 49 -3.50 -68.33 -27.11
N ALA A 50 -2.58 -68.97 -26.39
CA ALA A 50 -1.70 -68.31 -25.43
C ALA A 50 -0.84 -67.23 -26.10
N GLN A 51 -0.31 -67.53 -27.30
CA GLN A 51 0.45 -66.59 -28.09
C GLN A 51 -0.43 -65.40 -28.55
N ALA A 52 -1.63 -65.66 -29.06
CA ALA A 52 -2.57 -64.62 -29.47
C ALA A 52 -3.05 -63.73 -28.31
N VAL A 53 -3.25 -64.31 -27.12
CA VAL A 53 -3.59 -63.56 -25.90
C VAL A 53 -2.42 -62.66 -25.50
N HIS A 54 -1.19 -63.18 -25.46
CA HIS A 54 0.00 -62.39 -25.15
C HIS A 54 0.22 -61.26 -26.16
N GLU A 55 0.05 -61.51 -27.45
CA GLU A 55 0.14 -60.48 -28.50
C GLU A 55 -0.94 -59.40 -28.35
N LYS A 56 -2.18 -59.78 -28.02
CA LYS A 56 -3.27 -58.84 -27.75
C LYS A 56 -2.99 -57.98 -26.51
N ASP A 57 -2.50 -58.58 -25.44
CA ASP A 57 -2.17 -57.88 -24.19
C ASP A 57 -0.99 -56.93 -24.41
N HIS A 58 0.06 -57.37 -25.11
CA HIS A 58 1.18 -56.51 -25.50
C HIS A 58 0.71 -55.34 -26.37
N ALA A 59 -0.17 -55.58 -27.36
CA ALA A 59 -0.74 -54.53 -28.19
C ALA A 59 -1.64 -53.57 -27.39
N ALA A 60 -2.34 -54.05 -26.35
CA ALA A 60 -3.10 -53.20 -25.44
C ALA A 60 -2.18 -52.30 -24.61
N THR A 61 -1.10 -52.85 -24.03
CA THR A 61 -0.10 -52.09 -23.27
C THR A 61 0.61 -51.05 -24.13
N VAL A 62 1.01 -51.41 -25.36
CA VAL A 62 1.66 -50.46 -26.29
C VAL A 62 0.71 -49.34 -26.67
N ARG A 63 -0.56 -49.64 -26.99
CA ARG A 63 -1.56 -48.61 -27.27
C ARG A 63 -1.79 -47.68 -26.09
N GLN A 64 -1.90 -48.23 -24.89
CA GLN A 64 -2.05 -47.41 -23.68
C GLN A 64 -0.83 -46.48 -23.49
N GLY A 65 0.39 -47.01 -23.62
CA GLY A 65 1.61 -46.21 -23.53
C GLY A 65 1.73 -45.12 -24.60
N LEU A 66 1.22 -45.35 -25.82
CA LEU A 66 1.14 -44.32 -26.86
C LEU A 66 0.14 -43.23 -26.48
N THR A 67 -1.06 -43.59 -26.03
CA THR A 67 -2.07 -42.61 -25.60
C THR A 67 -1.61 -41.77 -24.39
N GLU A 68 -0.86 -42.38 -23.46
CA GLU A 68 -0.29 -41.66 -22.32
C GLU A 68 0.79 -40.67 -22.76
N ARG A 69 1.65 -41.05 -23.72
CA ARG A 69 2.65 -40.14 -24.29
C ARG A 69 2.01 -38.97 -25.05
N GLU A 70 1.00 -39.25 -25.87
CA GLU A 70 0.25 -38.21 -26.59
C GLU A 70 -0.45 -37.24 -25.60
N TYR A 71 -1.01 -37.78 -24.52
CA TYR A 71 -1.62 -36.97 -23.46
C TYR A 71 -0.61 -36.10 -22.70
N MET A 72 0.59 -36.61 -22.42
CA MET A 72 1.66 -35.82 -21.79
C MET A 72 2.20 -34.73 -22.74
N ALA A 73 2.41 -35.07 -24.02
CA ALA A 73 2.83 -34.09 -25.03
C ALA A 73 1.80 -32.95 -25.18
N PHE A 74 0.50 -33.27 -25.18
CA PHE A 74 -0.56 -32.28 -25.19
C PHE A 74 -0.52 -31.35 -23.96
N LYS A 75 -0.20 -31.88 -22.77
CA LYS A 75 -0.02 -31.06 -21.56
C LYS A 75 1.22 -30.17 -21.66
N ASP A 76 2.31 -30.69 -22.20
CA ASP A 76 3.54 -29.93 -22.45
C ASP A 76 3.27 -28.74 -23.39
N ASP A 77 2.54 -28.97 -24.49
CA ASP A 77 2.17 -27.92 -25.44
C ASP A 77 1.31 -26.83 -24.79
N ILE A 78 0.30 -27.22 -24.00
CA ILE A 78 -0.53 -26.25 -23.29
C ILE A 78 0.29 -25.47 -22.25
N ALA A 79 1.15 -26.15 -21.49
CA ALA A 79 2.00 -25.49 -20.52
C ALA A 79 2.98 -24.52 -21.19
N ALA A 80 3.51 -24.87 -22.37
CA ALA A 80 4.35 -23.96 -23.15
C ALA A 80 3.59 -22.71 -23.61
N ILE A 81 2.35 -22.86 -24.09
CA ILE A 81 1.50 -21.72 -24.52
C ILE A 81 1.15 -20.80 -23.34
N LEU A 82 0.84 -21.37 -22.17
CA LEU A 82 0.48 -20.61 -20.98
C LEU A 82 1.70 -20.04 -20.25
N SER A 83 2.92 -20.43 -20.62
CA SER A 83 4.14 -19.93 -20.02
C SER A 83 4.48 -18.54 -20.56
N SER A 84 4.86 -17.65 -19.64
CA SER A 84 5.39 -16.31 -19.93
C SER A 84 6.82 -16.21 -19.39
N PRO A 85 7.69 -15.32 -19.92
CA PRO A 85 9.06 -15.13 -19.43
C PRO A 85 9.17 -14.91 -17.92
N HIS A 86 8.11 -14.39 -17.29
CA HIS A 86 8.07 -14.09 -15.86
C HIS A 86 7.36 -15.18 -15.03
N TYR A 87 6.57 -16.05 -15.68
CA TYR A 87 5.77 -17.08 -15.01
C TYR A 87 5.75 -18.36 -15.85
N PRO A 88 6.68 -19.31 -15.61
CA PRO A 88 6.65 -20.61 -16.27
C PRO A 88 5.47 -21.45 -15.77
N CYS A 89 4.83 -22.19 -16.67
CA CYS A 89 3.77 -23.15 -16.35
C CYS A 89 4.32 -24.58 -16.39
N SER A 90 4.04 -25.39 -15.37
CA SER A 90 4.42 -26.80 -15.40
C SER A 90 3.37 -27.61 -16.17
N PRO A 91 3.75 -28.72 -16.84
CA PRO A 91 2.86 -29.59 -17.61
C PRO A 91 2.01 -30.51 -16.74
N THR A 92 1.49 -29.96 -15.64
CA THR A 92 0.55 -30.63 -14.75
C THR A 92 -0.82 -30.01 -14.92
N GLU A 93 -1.87 -30.83 -14.88
CA GLU A 93 -3.24 -30.37 -15.13
C GLU A 93 -3.67 -29.26 -14.16
N VAL A 94 -3.25 -29.35 -12.89
CA VAL A 94 -3.54 -28.35 -11.86
C VAL A 94 -2.84 -27.03 -12.19
N ALA A 95 -1.55 -27.07 -12.55
CA ALA A 95 -0.80 -25.86 -12.87
C ALA A 95 -1.33 -25.20 -14.15
N ILE A 96 -1.67 -25.98 -15.18
CA ILE A 96 -2.30 -25.51 -16.42
C ILE A 96 -3.62 -24.80 -16.11
N LYS A 97 -4.52 -25.42 -15.33
CA LYS A 97 -5.80 -24.83 -14.95
C LYS A 97 -5.62 -23.55 -14.15
N GLU A 98 -4.66 -23.52 -13.23
CA GLU A 98 -4.41 -22.35 -12.40
C GLU A 98 -3.77 -21.20 -13.18
N HIS A 99 -2.84 -21.49 -14.10
CA HIS A 99 -2.29 -20.49 -15.02
C HIS A 99 -3.37 -19.90 -15.93
N ALA A 100 -4.23 -20.75 -16.49
CA ALA A 100 -5.35 -20.31 -17.32
C ALA A 100 -6.32 -19.40 -16.55
N ARG A 101 -6.66 -19.74 -15.30
CA ARG A 101 -7.49 -18.89 -14.44
C ARG A 101 -6.83 -17.54 -14.18
N ARG A 102 -5.54 -17.53 -13.83
CA ARG A 102 -4.77 -16.30 -13.58
C ARG A 102 -4.74 -15.39 -14.80
N ILE A 103 -4.48 -15.94 -15.99
CA ILE A 103 -4.50 -15.17 -17.24
C ILE A 103 -5.89 -14.59 -17.48
N VAL A 104 -6.96 -15.38 -17.28
CA VAL A 104 -8.34 -14.90 -17.45
C VAL A 104 -8.69 -13.78 -16.46
N THR A 105 -8.26 -13.87 -15.20
CA THR A 105 -8.47 -12.80 -14.21
C THR A 105 -7.68 -11.55 -14.57
N GLU A 106 -6.41 -11.70 -14.95
CA GLU A 106 -5.56 -10.58 -15.36
C GLU A 106 -6.11 -9.89 -16.61
N CYS A 107 -6.56 -10.65 -17.62
CA CYS A 107 -7.22 -10.07 -18.80
C CYS A 107 -8.51 -9.31 -18.45
N LYS A 108 -9.28 -9.77 -17.46
CA LYS A 108 -10.48 -9.05 -16.98
C LYS A 108 -10.09 -7.74 -16.29
N GLU A 109 -9.12 -7.78 -15.38
CA GLU A 109 -8.62 -6.60 -14.68
C GLU A 109 -8.03 -5.57 -15.65
N GLN A 110 -7.23 -6.02 -16.63
CA GLN A 110 -6.70 -5.16 -17.70
C GLN A 110 -7.83 -4.55 -18.53
N LYS A 111 -8.86 -5.32 -18.90
CA LYS A 111 -10.02 -4.80 -19.63
C LYS A 111 -10.79 -3.75 -18.82
N GLU A 112 -11.00 -3.97 -17.52
CA GLU A 112 -11.62 -2.98 -16.64
C GLU A 112 -10.76 -1.71 -16.53
N MET A 113 -9.44 -1.86 -16.47
CA MET A 113 -8.51 -0.72 -16.49
C MET A 113 -8.59 0.05 -17.81
N CYS A 114 -8.64 -0.64 -18.95
CA CYS A 114 -8.83 0.00 -20.26
C CYS A 114 -10.12 0.82 -20.30
N VAL A 115 -11.25 0.26 -19.85
CA VAL A 115 -12.54 0.98 -19.79
C VAL A 115 -12.46 2.22 -18.90
N LYS A 116 -11.77 2.14 -17.75
CA LYS A 116 -11.55 3.29 -16.87
C LYS A 116 -10.71 4.38 -17.56
N LEU A 117 -9.65 3.99 -18.26
CA LEU A 117 -8.80 4.92 -19.01
C LEU A 117 -9.55 5.55 -20.19
N GLU A 118 -10.33 4.80 -20.95
CA GLU A 118 -11.18 5.29 -22.04
C GLU A 118 -12.22 6.30 -21.55
N SER A 119 -12.88 6.00 -20.42
CA SER A 119 -13.80 6.93 -19.75
C SER A 119 -13.09 8.22 -19.36
N ARG A 120 -11.88 8.12 -18.79
CA ARG A 120 -11.08 9.29 -18.40
C ARG A 120 -10.65 10.13 -19.61
N ILE A 121 -10.23 9.48 -20.70
CA ILE A 121 -9.88 10.15 -21.96
C ILE A 121 -11.10 10.89 -22.53
N SER A 122 -12.27 10.25 -22.51
CA SER A 122 -13.53 10.85 -22.98
C SER A 122 -13.92 12.06 -22.13
N GLU A 123 -13.79 11.98 -20.82
CA GLU A 123 -14.05 13.09 -19.90
C GLU A 123 -13.09 14.26 -20.13
N LEU A 124 -11.79 13.99 -20.27
CA LEU A 124 -10.78 15.01 -20.55
C LEU A 124 -11.01 15.67 -21.91
N SER A 125 -11.38 14.90 -22.93
CA SER A 125 -11.71 15.43 -24.25
C SER A 125 -12.93 16.37 -24.19
N SER A 126 -14.01 15.96 -23.50
CA SER A 126 -15.17 16.81 -23.29
C SER A 126 -14.88 18.07 -22.47
N ARG A 127 -13.98 18.01 -21.48
CA ARG A 127 -13.52 19.19 -20.74
C ARG A 127 -12.71 20.12 -21.64
N TRP A 128 -11.83 19.57 -22.46
CA TRP A 128 -11.05 20.33 -23.44
C TRP A 128 -11.94 21.05 -24.45
N ASP A 129 -12.93 20.37 -25.02
CA ASP A 129 -13.87 20.97 -25.97
C ASP A 129 -14.66 22.13 -25.34
N ARG A 130 -15.12 21.97 -24.08
CA ARG A 130 -15.78 23.05 -23.34
C ARG A 130 -14.86 24.24 -23.11
N ASP A 131 -13.60 24.00 -22.75
CA ASP A 131 -12.61 25.05 -22.55
C ASP A 131 -12.30 25.79 -23.87
N GLN A 132 -12.15 25.06 -24.98
CA GLN A 132 -11.97 25.63 -26.32
C GLN A 132 -13.15 26.51 -26.74
N MET A 133 -14.39 26.04 -26.51
CA MET A 133 -15.59 26.83 -26.79
C MET A 133 -15.65 28.12 -25.96
N SER A 134 -15.29 28.03 -24.67
CA SER A 134 -15.22 29.19 -23.78
C SER A 134 -14.14 30.19 -24.23
N ARG A 135 -12.94 29.70 -24.60
CA ARG A 135 -11.86 30.53 -25.16
C ARG A 135 -12.31 31.28 -26.41
N HIS A 136 -12.96 30.61 -27.35
CA HIS A 136 -13.49 31.27 -28.54
C HIS A 136 -14.56 32.31 -28.21
N GLU A 137 -15.39 32.10 -27.19
CA GLU A 137 -16.37 33.11 -26.78
C GLU A 137 -15.69 34.34 -26.16
N TYR A 138 -14.69 34.15 -25.31
CA TYR A 138 -13.90 35.26 -24.77
C TYR A 138 -13.15 36.01 -25.87
N GLU A 139 -12.57 35.31 -26.85
CA GLU A 139 -11.91 35.92 -28.00
C GLU A 139 -12.89 36.74 -28.85
N ARG A 140 -14.12 36.25 -29.08
CA ARG A 140 -15.18 37.03 -29.74
C ARG A 140 -15.58 38.26 -28.92
N GLN A 141 -15.62 38.16 -27.60
CA GLN A 141 -15.97 39.29 -26.74
C GLN A 141 -14.86 40.35 -26.74
N ILE A 142 -13.60 39.93 -26.64
CA ILE A 142 -12.43 40.82 -26.74
C ILE A 142 -12.45 41.57 -28.08
N ASN A 143 -12.64 40.84 -29.18
CA ASN A 143 -12.71 41.43 -30.52
C ASN A 143 -13.86 42.44 -30.68
N ARG A 144 -15.01 42.21 -30.01
CA ARG A 144 -16.12 43.18 -29.97
C ARG A 144 -15.72 44.45 -29.23
N THR A 145 -15.17 44.29 -28.02
CA THR A 145 -14.73 45.43 -27.20
C THR A 145 -13.58 46.21 -27.86
N ASP A 146 -12.67 45.54 -28.57
CA ASP A 146 -11.58 46.21 -29.28
C ASP A 146 -12.08 47.06 -30.43
N LYS A 147 -13.06 46.57 -31.20
CA LYS A 147 -13.72 47.34 -32.26
C LYS A 147 -14.49 48.55 -31.72
N GLU A 148 -15.19 48.39 -30.59
CA GLU A 148 -15.87 49.49 -29.91
C GLU A 148 -14.86 50.54 -29.41
N ASN A 149 -13.74 50.11 -28.82
CA ASN A 149 -12.66 51.00 -28.39
C ASN A 149 -12.02 51.74 -29.57
N GLU A 150 -11.78 51.06 -30.69
CA GLU A 150 -11.25 51.68 -31.91
C GLU A 150 -12.22 52.75 -32.44
N HIS A 151 -13.52 52.43 -32.47
CA HIS A 151 -14.57 53.38 -32.86
C HIS A 151 -14.61 54.62 -31.95
N LEU A 152 -14.57 54.42 -30.63
CA LEU A 152 -14.56 55.52 -29.67
C LEU A 152 -13.30 56.39 -29.80
N ARG A 153 -12.12 55.78 -30.01
CA ARG A 153 -10.86 56.52 -30.26
C ARG A 153 -10.92 57.35 -31.54
N GLU A 154 -11.56 56.82 -32.58
CA GLU A 154 -11.76 57.55 -33.84
C GLU A 154 -12.76 58.70 -33.66
N GLN A 155 -13.86 58.51 -32.91
CA GLN A 155 -14.79 59.58 -32.57
C GLN A 155 -14.12 60.70 -31.77
N ILE A 156 -13.31 60.35 -30.77
CA ILE A 156 -12.54 61.34 -29.98
C ILE A 156 -11.64 62.16 -30.90
N ARG A 157 -10.85 61.51 -31.77
CA ARG A 157 -9.97 62.21 -32.73
C ARG A 157 -10.74 63.17 -33.65
N ARG A 158 -11.93 62.78 -34.10
CA ARG A 158 -12.79 63.66 -34.92
C ARG A 158 -13.26 64.88 -34.14
N LEU A 159 -13.77 64.68 -32.92
CA LEU A 159 -14.24 65.76 -32.06
C LEU A 159 -13.11 66.72 -31.66
N GLU A 160 -11.91 66.20 -31.39
CA GLU A 160 -10.72 67.01 -31.13
C GLU A 160 -10.35 67.87 -32.35
N SER A 161 -10.41 67.30 -33.56
CA SER A 161 -10.17 68.04 -34.80
C SER A 161 -11.23 69.11 -35.04
N GLU A 162 -12.51 68.80 -34.84
CA GLU A 162 -13.61 69.77 -34.96
C GLU A 162 -13.47 70.90 -33.96
N LEU A 163 -13.15 70.58 -32.70
CA LEU A 163 -12.90 71.58 -31.66
C LEU A 163 -11.73 72.49 -32.04
N GLY A 164 -10.61 71.93 -32.52
CA GLY A 164 -9.46 72.68 -33.01
C GLY A 164 -9.83 73.64 -34.15
N SER A 165 -10.60 73.16 -35.14
CA SER A 165 -11.07 74.00 -36.25
C SER A 165 -12.01 75.13 -35.78
N SER A 166 -12.88 74.84 -34.81
CA SER A 166 -13.80 75.82 -34.22
C SER A 166 -13.05 76.91 -33.46
N HIS A 167 -11.97 76.57 -32.75
CA HIS A 167 -11.09 77.56 -32.11
C HIS A 167 -10.47 78.51 -33.14
N VAL A 168 -9.90 77.97 -34.23
CA VAL A 168 -9.29 78.78 -35.30
C VAL A 168 -10.32 79.72 -35.94
N LEU A 169 -11.53 79.25 -36.22
CA LEU A 169 -12.61 80.08 -36.78
C LEU A 169 -13.03 81.22 -35.83
N ARG A 170 -13.12 80.95 -34.52
CA ARG A 170 -13.45 81.99 -33.54
C ARG A 170 -12.36 83.06 -33.45
N ASP A 171 -11.09 82.66 -33.52
CA ASP A 171 -9.97 83.60 -33.50
C ASP A 171 -9.97 84.47 -34.77
N GLN A 172 -10.22 83.87 -35.95
CA GLN A 172 -10.39 84.62 -37.20
C GLN A 172 -11.54 85.64 -37.12
N GLN A 173 -12.72 85.24 -36.62
CA GLN A 173 -13.86 86.16 -36.45
C GLN A 173 -13.55 87.30 -35.46
N ARG A 174 -12.76 87.01 -34.43
CA ARG A 174 -12.31 88.02 -33.47
C ARG A 174 -11.40 89.04 -34.14
N ASP A 175 -10.44 88.58 -34.93
CA ASP A 175 -9.52 89.45 -35.68
C ASP A 175 -10.28 90.33 -36.68
N GLU A 176 -11.24 89.76 -37.42
CA GLU A 176 -12.11 90.52 -38.34
C GLU A 176 -12.94 91.59 -37.61
N ARG A 177 -13.52 91.25 -36.46
CA ARG A 177 -14.29 92.19 -35.64
C ARG A 177 -13.41 93.34 -35.14
N ASP A 178 -12.22 93.03 -34.66
CA ASP A 178 -11.28 94.04 -34.13
C ASP A 178 -10.78 94.96 -35.28
N GLN A 179 -10.59 94.40 -36.49
CA GLN A 179 -10.31 95.16 -37.71
C GLN A 179 -11.47 96.10 -38.11
N LEU A 180 -12.72 95.65 -38.07
CA LEU A 180 -13.89 96.48 -38.33
C LEU A 180 -14.04 97.62 -37.33
N PHE A 181 -13.83 97.33 -36.04
CA PHE A 181 -13.85 98.34 -34.98
C PHE A 181 -12.81 99.44 -35.24
N PHE A 182 -11.61 99.05 -35.64
CA PHE A 182 -10.56 100.00 -36.02
C PHE A 182 -10.98 100.94 -37.15
N TYR A 183 -11.65 100.43 -38.19
CA TYR A 183 -12.16 101.26 -39.29
C TYR A 183 -13.28 102.23 -38.84
N LEU A 184 -14.17 101.82 -37.94
CA LEU A 184 -15.22 102.69 -37.40
C LEU A 184 -14.65 103.83 -36.55
N CYS A 185 -13.63 103.55 -35.73
CA CYS A 185 -12.89 104.59 -35.01
C CYS A 185 -12.29 105.61 -35.98
N LYS A 186 -11.70 105.14 -37.10
CA LYS A 186 -11.19 106.03 -38.15
C LYS A 186 -12.30 106.89 -38.77
N LEU A 187 -13.51 106.35 -38.99
CA LEU A 187 -14.65 107.10 -39.51
C LEU A 187 -15.16 108.16 -38.51
N ALA A 188 -15.20 107.83 -37.22
CA ALA A 188 -15.61 108.74 -36.15
C ALA A 188 -14.82 110.05 -36.16
N THR A 189 -13.51 109.97 -36.38
CA THR A 189 -12.66 111.17 -36.54
C THR A 189 -13.12 112.07 -37.69
N LYS A 190 -13.60 111.49 -38.80
CA LYS A 190 -14.04 112.25 -39.99
C LYS A 190 -15.36 112.99 -39.76
N VAL A 191 -16.25 112.43 -38.95
CA VAL A 191 -17.54 113.05 -38.60
C VAL A 191 -17.44 113.95 -37.34
N ARG A 192 -16.20 114.22 -36.89
CA ARG A 192 -15.87 115.04 -35.72
C ARG A 192 -16.45 114.51 -34.41
N ILE A 193 -16.54 113.19 -34.27
CA ILE A 193 -16.68 112.56 -32.96
C ILE A 193 -15.28 112.45 -32.37
N ASP A 194 -15.14 112.81 -31.10
CA ASP A 194 -13.86 112.79 -30.41
C ASP A 194 -13.25 111.37 -30.38
N GLN A 195 -11.95 111.27 -30.71
CA GLN A 195 -11.27 109.98 -30.87
C GLN A 195 -11.18 109.20 -29.55
N THR A 196 -11.01 109.89 -28.42
CA THR A 196 -10.95 109.24 -27.11
C THR A 196 -12.32 108.67 -26.77
N THR A 197 -13.37 109.44 -26.99
CA THR A 197 -14.76 109.03 -26.82
C THR A 197 -15.11 107.83 -27.70
N ALA A 198 -14.74 107.86 -28.99
CA ALA A 198 -14.99 106.78 -29.94
C ALA A 198 -14.29 105.46 -29.57
N SER A 199 -13.04 105.53 -29.07
CA SER A 199 -12.26 104.34 -28.69
C SER A 199 -12.77 103.62 -27.44
N HIS A 200 -13.51 104.32 -26.57
CA HIS A 200 -14.12 103.75 -25.37
C HIS A 200 -15.53 103.19 -25.60
N MET A 201 -16.11 103.45 -26.77
CA MET A 201 -17.42 102.91 -27.15
C MET A 201 -17.30 101.44 -27.57
N LYS A 202 -18.34 100.66 -27.31
CA LYS A 202 -18.48 99.34 -27.94
C LYS A 202 -18.81 99.50 -29.43
N LEU A 203 -18.53 98.47 -30.23
CA LEU A 203 -18.76 98.46 -31.67
C LEU A 203 -20.15 98.99 -32.09
N HIS A 204 -21.22 98.51 -31.44
CA HIS A 204 -22.59 98.95 -31.72
C HIS A 204 -22.84 100.41 -31.31
N GLU A 205 -22.36 100.81 -30.13
CA GLU A 205 -22.50 102.17 -29.60
C GLU A 205 -21.83 103.18 -30.55
N LEU A 206 -20.66 102.83 -31.08
CA LEU A 206 -19.93 103.64 -32.04
C LEU A 206 -20.67 103.75 -33.38
N GLN A 207 -21.25 102.65 -33.87
CA GLN A 207 -22.07 102.63 -35.09
C GLN A 207 -23.30 103.54 -34.98
N GLU A 208 -23.98 103.52 -33.82
CA GLU A 208 -25.18 104.30 -33.57
C GLU A 208 -24.86 105.81 -33.40
N ALA A 209 -23.78 106.14 -32.69
CA ALA A 209 -23.28 107.51 -32.56
C ALA A 209 -22.87 108.12 -33.91
N LEU A 210 -22.22 107.32 -34.77
CA LEU A 210 -21.91 107.71 -36.13
C LEU A 210 -23.17 107.98 -36.95
N SER A 211 -24.17 107.09 -36.90
CA SER A 211 -25.41 107.25 -37.65
C SER A 211 -26.17 108.51 -37.25
N THR A 212 -26.31 108.79 -35.95
CA THR A 212 -27.01 109.97 -35.46
C THR A 212 -26.31 111.26 -35.89
N ARG A 213 -24.97 111.30 -35.78
CA ARG A 213 -24.19 112.46 -36.19
C ARG A 213 -24.26 112.73 -37.69
N ILE A 214 -24.21 111.67 -38.51
CA ILE A 214 -24.37 111.79 -39.97
C ILE A 214 -25.75 112.36 -40.31
N ASN A 215 -26.82 111.82 -39.70
CA ASN A 215 -28.18 112.30 -39.94
C ASN A 215 -28.37 113.77 -39.55
N GLN A 216 -27.80 114.23 -38.43
CA GLN A 216 -27.84 115.65 -38.01
C GLN A 216 -27.15 116.60 -39.00
N ILE A 217 -26.04 116.16 -39.60
CA ILE A 217 -25.35 116.94 -40.62
C ILE A 217 -26.19 117.06 -41.88
N VAL A 218 -26.97 116.02 -42.20
CA VAL A 218 -27.84 115.97 -43.38
C VAL A 218 -29.12 116.81 -43.20
N SER A 219 -29.68 116.95 -41.98
CA SER A 219 -31.01 117.56 -41.76
C SER A 219 -31.06 119.09 -41.55
N GLY A 220 -29.96 119.78 -41.17
CA GLY A 220 -29.90 121.26 -41.13
C GLY A 220 -30.70 121.96 -40.00
N GLU A 221 -31.15 121.24 -38.99
CA GLU A 221 -32.18 121.65 -38.01
C GLU A 221 -31.74 122.64 -36.90
N PHE A 222 -30.63 123.37 -37.04
CA PHE A 222 -30.08 124.15 -35.90
C PHE A 222 -30.66 125.58 -35.71
N GLY A 223 -31.42 126.14 -36.66
CA GLY A 223 -31.56 127.61 -36.76
C GLY A 223 -32.93 128.28 -36.57
N LEU A 224 -34.08 127.59 -36.44
CA LEU A 224 -35.36 128.21 -36.84
C LEU A 224 -36.58 127.99 -35.92
N LEU A 225 -36.41 127.70 -34.63
CA LEU A 225 -37.48 127.07 -33.84
C LEU A 225 -38.11 127.86 -32.67
N THR A 226 -37.91 129.18 -32.49
CA THR A 226 -38.06 129.69 -31.11
C THR A 226 -39.43 130.11 -30.57
N ASP A 227 -40.40 130.73 -31.23
CA ASP A 227 -41.44 131.39 -30.38
C ASP A 227 -42.95 131.26 -30.68
N VAL A 228 -43.42 131.04 -31.91
CA VAL A 228 -44.91 130.93 -32.14
C VAL A 228 -45.32 129.53 -32.61
N GLN A 229 -44.53 128.94 -33.50
CA GLN A 229 -44.51 127.49 -33.71
C GLN A 229 -44.16 126.77 -32.40
N ALA A 230 -43.34 127.34 -31.51
CA ALA A 230 -42.96 126.72 -30.23
C ALA A 230 -44.11 126.52 -29.23
N ASN A 231 -45.21 127.30 -29.30
CA ASN A 231 -46.37 127.13 -28.42
C ASN A 231 -47.42 126.16 -29.02
N ALA A 232 -47.64 126.18 -30.33
CA ALA A 232 -48.43 125.17 -31.03
C ALA A 232 -47.70 123.81 -31.09
N ASP A 233 -46.39 123.81 -31.29
CA ASP A 233 -45.48 122.67 -31.10
C ASP A 233 -45.26 122.35 -29.63
N ARG A 234 -45.50 123.23 -28.66
CA ARG A 234 -45.56 122.81 -27.26
C ARG A 234 -46.82 122.01 -27.00
N ILE A 235 -47.98 122.39 -27.52
CA ILE A 235 -49.20 121.63 -27.30
C ILE A 235 -49.20 120.35 -28.14
N ALA A 236 -48.93 120.44 -29.44
CA ALA A 236 -48.75 119.28 -30.32
C ALA A 236 -47.53 118.45 -29.90
N GLY A 237 -46.49 119.07 -29.35
CA GLY A 237 -45.32 118.40 -28.77
C GLY A 237 -45.62 117.75 -27.43
N LEU A 238 -46.46 118.36 -26.59
CA LEU A 238 -46.97 117.74 -25.37
C LEU A 238 -47.85 116.53 -25.72
N SER A 239 -48.76 116.65 -26.68
CA SER A 239 -49.54 115.52 -27.20
C SER A 239 -48.65 114.44 -27.83
N ARG A 240 -47.63 114.81 -28.61
CA ARG A 240 -46.59 113.88 -29.10
C ARG A 240 -45.78 113.28 -27.97
N THR A 241 -45.50 114.01 -26.88
CA THR A 241 -44.78 113.50 -25.71
C THR A 241 -45.63 112.54 -24.92
N VAL A 242 -46.93 112.80 -24.74
CA VAL A 242 -47.87 111.88 -24.09
C VAL A 242 -47.96 110.58 -24.90
N LYS A 243 -48.12 110.68 -26.23
CA LYS A 243 -48.13 109.50 -27.11
C LYS A 243 -46.80 108.75 -27.10
N ARG A 244 -45.67 109.46 -27.18
CA ARG A 244 -44.32 108.87 -27.04
C ARG A 244 -44.13 108.19 -25.68
N LEU A 245 -44.63 108.79 -24.60
CA LEU A 245 -44.56 108.22 -23.25
C LEU A 245 -45.45 106.98 -23.12
N GLN A 246 -46.63 106.96 -23.76
CA GLN A 246 -47.49 105.77 -23.86
C GLN A 246 -46.82 104.67 -24.68
N ASP A 247 -46.24 104.99 -25.84
CA ASP A 247 -45.49 104.05 -26.67
C ASP A 247 -44.24 103.55 -25.93
N GLN A 248 -43.56 104.40 -25.17
CA GLN A 248 -42.45 104.02 -24.29
C GLN A 248 -42.92 103.12 -23.15
N LEU A 249 -44.08 103.39 -22.55
CA LEU A 249 -44.66 102.55 -21.51
C LEU A 249 -45.02 101.17 -22.08
N ALA A 250 -45.72 101.10 -23.21
CA ALA A 250 -46.03 99.85 -23.90
C ALA A 250 -44.76 99.08 -24.31
N SER A 251 -43.74 99.79 -24.82
CA SER A 251 -42.43 99.20 -25.12
C SER A 251 -41.74 98.63 -23.86
N LYS A 252 -41.82 99.34 -22.73
CA LYS A 252 -41.30 98.88 -21.44
C LYS A 252 -42.09 97.71 -20.87
N GLU A 253 -43.40 97.66 -21.07
CA GLU A 253 -44.26 96.53 -20.71
C GLU A 253 -43.90 95.28 -21.50
N ILE A 254 -43.69 95.40 -22.81
CA ILE A 254 -43.19 94.29 -23.66
C ILE A 254 -41.79 93.85 -23.21
N GLN A 255 -40.89 94.80 -22.93
CA GLN A 255 -39.56 94.50 -22.38
C GLN A 255 -39.66 93.73 -21.06
N LEU A 256 -40.50 94.17 -20.12
CA LEU A 256 -40.74 93.46 -18.86
C LEU A 256 -41.32 92.06 -19.09
N GLY A 257 -42.24 91.90 -20.05
CA GLY A 257 -42.72 90.58 -20.49
C GLY A 257 -41.56 89.67 -20.93
N MET A 258 -40.71 90.16 -21.84
CA MET A 258 -39.53 89.41 -22.31
C MET A 258 -38.55 89.08 -21.17
N TRP A 259 -38.33 90.00 -20.22
CA TRP A 259 -37.47 89.75 -19.06
C TRP A 259 -38.05 88.71 -18.12
N ARG A 260 -39.37 88.70 -17.89
CA ARG A 260 -40.05 87.67 -17.11
C ARG A 260 -39.97 86.31 -17.80
N ASP A 261 -40.20 86.24 -19.12
CA ASP A 261 -40.05 85.01 -19.89
C ASP A 261 -38.60 84.49 -19.84
N LYS A 262 -37.62 85.39 -19.91
CA LYS A 262 -36.20 85.05 -19.79
C LYS A 262 -35.86 84.55 -18.39
N ALA A 263 -36.39 85.18 -17.34
CA ALA A 263 -36.21 84.73 -15.95
C ALA A 263 -36.81 83.33 -15.76
N ALA A 264 -38.05 83.10 -16.18
CA ALA A 264 -38.70 81.79 -16.11
C ALA A 264 -37.93 80.70 -16.88
N LYS A 265 -37.38 81.03 -18.07
CA LYS A 265 -36.51 80.11 -18.82
C LYS A 265 -35.20 79.79 -18.08
N LEU A 266 -34.61 80.76 -17.39
CA LEU A 266 -33.39 80.55 -16.59
C LEU A 266 -33.68 79.74 -15.33
N GLU A 267 -34.80 79.98 -14.66
CA GLU A 267 -35.27 79.19 -13.51
C GLU A 267 -35.54 77.74 -13.90
N SER A 268 -36.22 77.50 -15.04
CA SER A 268 -36.41 76.15 -15.57
C SER A 268 -35.09 75.45 -15.90
N LYS A 269 -34.12 76.16 -16.50
CA LYS A 269 -32.77 75.60 -16.74
C LYS A 269 -32.05 75.29 -15.43
N LEU A 270 -32.11 76.18 -14.44
CA LEU A 270 -31.50 75.97 -13.13
C LEU A 270 -32.10 74.73 -12.45
N GLN A 271 -33.42 74.57 -12.52
CA GLN A 271 -34.12 73.40 -12.01
C GLN A 271 -33.62 72.11 -12.69
N THR A 272 -33.51 72.09 -14.02
CA THR A 272 -32.99 70.92 -14.75
C THR A 272 -31.53 70.59 -14.41
N VAL A 273 -30.70 71.62 -14.16
CA VAL A 273 -29.31 71.43 -13.73
C VAL A 273 -29.26 70.86 -12.30
N SER A 274 -30.08 71.38 -11.38
CA SER A 274 -30.18 70.86 -10.01
C SER A 274 -30.66 69.40 -9.96
N GLU A 275 -31.63 69.04 -10.80
CA GLU A 275 -32.09 67.65 -10.93
C GLU A 275 -31.00 66.73 -11.50
N ALA A 276 -30.23 67.21 -12.49
CA ALA A 276 -29.10 66.48 -13.04
C ALA A 276 -27.97 66.28 -12.01
N GLU A 277 -27.66 67.31 -11.20
CA GLU A 277 -26.69 67.21 -10.11
C GLU A 277 -27.12 66.21 -9.03
N ALA A 278 -28.40 66.23 -8.64
CA ALA A 278 -28.95 65.26 -7.69
C ALA A 278 -28.88 63.82 -8.23
N ALA A 279 -29.17 63.60 -9.50
CA ALA A 279 -29.04 62.29 -10.15
C ALA A 279 -27.58 61.80 -10.19
N LEU A 280 -26.63 62.70 -10.49
CA LEU A 280 -25.21 62.36 -10.48
C LEU A 280 -24.69 61.98 -9.09
N GLU A 281 -25.19 62.62 -8.04
CA GLU A 281 -24.79 62.28 -6.66
C GLU A 281 -25.31 60.89 -6.25
N VAL A 282 -26.56 60.56 -6.60
CA VAL A 282 -27.11 59.21 -6.39
C VAL A 282 -26.31 58.15 -7.15
N GLU A 283 -25.89 58.43 -8.38
CA GLU A 283 -25.05 57.53 -9.16
C GLU A 283 -23.65 57.35 -8.55
N ARG A 284 -23.07 58.41 -7.98
CA ARG A 284 -21.81 58.30 -7.23
C ARG A 284 -21.96 57.42 -6.00
N GLU A 285 -22.99 57.63 -5.19
CA GLU A 285 -23.27 56.78 -4.03
C GLU A 285 -23.52 55.32 -4.43
N ASN A 286 -24.22 55.09 -5.56
CA ASN A 286 -24.43 53.76 -6.13
C ASN A 286 -23.09 53.09 -6.52
N ALA A 287 -22.21 53.83 -7.19
CA ALA A 287 -20.89 53.34 -7.58
C ALA A 287 -20.01 53.03 -6.36
N GLU A 288 -20.01 53.88 -5.34
CA GLU A 288 -19.28 53.64 -4.09
C GLU A 288 -19.80 52.38 -3.36
N ARG A 289 -21.13 52.20 -3.29
CA ARG A 289 -21.74 50.98 -2.74
C ARG A 289 -21.36 49.74 -3.55
N ALA A 290 -21.24 49.83 -4.87
CA ALA A 290 -20.79 48.73 -5.72
C ALA A 290 -19.32 48.37 -5.45
N ILE A 291 -18.45 49.38 -5.34
CA ILE A 291 -17.02 49.18 -4.99
C ILE A 291 -16.89 48.53 -3.61
N ALA A 292 -17.64 49.00 -2.62
CA ALA A 292 -17.62 48.42 -1.27
C ALA A 292 -18.09 46.96 -1.24
N LYS A 293 -19.12 46.60 -2.03
CA LYS A 293 -19.55 45.21 -2.21
C LYS A 293 -18.48 44.38 -2.89
N GLY A 294 -17.85 44.89 -3.95
CA GLY A 294 -16.73 44.24 -4.65
C GLY A 294 -15.57 43.91 -3.71
N ARG A 295 -15.15 44.86 -2.86
CA ARG A 295 -14.08 44.61 -1.86
C ARG A 295 -14.45 43.52 -0.86
N ARG A 296 -15.72 43.43 -0.45
CA ARG A 296 -16.19 42.37 0.47
C ARG A 296 -16.12 41.00 -0.19
N THR A 297 -16.61 40.87 -1.42
CA THR A 297 -16.57 39.60 -2.15
C THR A 297 -15.13 39.22 -2.52
N GLU A 298 -14.25 40.16 -2.81
CA GLU A 298 -12.81 39.91 -2.98
C GLU A 298 -12.16 39.37 -1.70
N SER A 299 -12.48 39.95 -0.54
CA SER A 299 -11.98 39.46 0.76
C SER A 299 -12.49 38.06 1.09
N GLU A 300 -13.76 37.76 0.80
CA GLU A 300 -14.32 36.41 0.95
C GLU A 300 -13.66 35.42 0.01
N ASN A 301 -13.45 35.80 -1.26
CA ASN A 301 -12.71 34.97 -2.21
C ASN A 301 -11.27 34.71 -1.76
N ALA A 302 -10.58 35.70 -1.18
CA ALA A 302 -9.25 35.51 -0.62
C ALA A 302 -9.26 34.47 0.51
N LYS A 303 -10.20 34.57 1.46
CA LYS A 303 -10.36 33.60 2.55
C LYS A 303 -10.63 32.18 2.03
N LEU A 304 -11.52 32.05 1.04
CA LEU A 304 -11.82 30.75 0.43
C LEU A 304 -10.61 30.16 -0.31
N ARG A 305 -9.78 30.99 -0.96
CA ARG A 305 -8.53 30.53 -1.58
C ARG A 305 -7.53 30.06 -0.53
N ASP A 306 -7.39 30.77 0.58
CA ASP A 306 -6.51 30.38 1.68
C ASP A 306 -6.97 29.05 2.31
N GLU A 307 -8.28 28.88 2.52
CA GLU A 307 -8.86 27.63 3.03
C GLU A 307 -8.68 26.46 2.06
N LEU A 308 -8.85 26.70 0.76
CA LEU A 308 -8.60 25.70 -0.28
C LEU A 308 -7.12 25.28 -0.30
N ASN A 309 -6.20 26.25 -0.19
CA ASN A 309 -4.77 25.96 -0.12
C ASN A 309 -4.41 25.18 1.15
N ARG A 310 -5.00 25.53 2.30
CA ARG A 310 -4.85 24.78 3.55
C ARG A 310 -5.34 23.33 3.40
N LEU A 311 -6.54 23.13 2.85
CA LEU A 311 -7.09 21.79 2.62
C LEU A 311 -6.26 20.97 1.63
N ARG A 312 -5.64 21.61 0.62
CA ARG A 312 -4.68 20.93 -0.27
C ARG A 312 -3.43 20.48 0.47
N ALA A 313 -2.89 21.31 1.38
CA ALA A 313 -1.77 20.94 2.23
C ALA A 313 -2.13 19.76 3.14
N ASP A 314 -3.27 19.83 3.83
CA ASP A 314 -3.76 18.72 4.68
C ASP A 314 -3.93 17.41 3.88
N LEU A 315 -4.41 17.51 2.63
CA LEU A 315 -4.60 16.34 1.77
C LEU A 315 -3.27 15.74 1.31
N LEU A 316 -2.25 16.58 1.10
CA LEU A 316 -0.89 16.14 0.81
C LEU A 316 -0.29 15.42 2.04
N ASP A 317 -0.40 16.03 3.22
CA ASP A 317 0.07 15.44 4.49
C ASP A 317 -0.63 14.11 4.78
N LEU A 318 -1.94 14.01 4.51
CA LEU A 318 -2.70 12.77 4.65
C LEU A 318 -2.22 11.70 3.65
N SER A 319 -1.89 12.09 2.41
CA SER A 319 -1.36 11.18 1.41
C SER A 319 0.03 10.65 1.78
N ASP A 320 0.87 11.49 2.39
CA ASP A 320 2.19 11.11 2.91
C ASP A 320 2.04 10.17 4.11
N ALA A 321 1.16 10.50 5.07
CA ALA A 321 0.85 9.63 6.20
C ALA A 321 0.31 8.27 5.75
N LYS A 322 -0.57 8.25 4.75
CA LYS A 322 -1.07 6.99 4.16
C LYS A 322 0.05 6.18 3.53
N THR A 323 0.97 6.82 2.82
CA THR A 323 2.14 6.15 2.23
C THR A 323 3.03 5.56 3.32
N GLN A 324 3.27 6.31 4.41
CA GLN A 324 4.01 5.80 5.57
C GLN A 324 3.30 4.62 6.26
N CYS A 325 1.97 4.65 6.38
CA CYS A 325 1.19 3.51 6.90
C CYS A 325 1.34 2.25 6.04
N VAL A 326 1.40 2.38 4.71
CA VAL A 326 1.65 1.25 3.81
C VAL A 326 3.07 0.69 4.03
N VAL A 327 4.09 1.56 4.05
CA VAL A 327 5.50 1.15 4.26
C VAL A 327 5.68 0.46 5.62
N THR A 328 5.11 1.03 6.68
CA THR A 328 5.16 0.42 8.02
C THR A 328 4.39 -0.91 8.07
N GLY A 329 3.27 -1.02 7.36
CA GLY A 329 2.52 -2.27 7.19
C GLY A 329 3.32 -3.36 6.47
N GLU A 330 4.06 -3.00 5.42
CA GLU A 330 4.99 -3.92 4.74
C GLU A 330 6.12 -4.36 5.67
N ARG A 331 6.70 -3.42 6.44
CA ARG A 331 7.73 -3.73 7.42
C ARG A 331 7.24 -4.67 8.53
N ILE A 332 6.00 -4.49 9.00
CA ILE A 332 5.38 -5.40 9.97
C ILE A 332 5.24 -6.81 9.37
N LYS A 333 4.77 -6.94 8.13
CA LYS A 333 4.65 -8.24 7.45
C LYS A 333 6.00 -8.95 7.30
N GLU A 334 7.06 -8.21 6.99
CA GLU A 334 8.42 -8.77 6.98
C GLU A 334 8.84 -9.27 8.36
N LEU A 335 8.63 -8.46 9.40
CA LEU A 335 8.94 -8.85 10.78
C LEU A 335 8.13 -10.08 11.20
N GLU A 336 6.85 -10.16 10.88
CA GLU A 336 6.01 -11.34 11.12
C GLU A 336 6.55 -12.59 10.41
N LYS A 337 7.01 -12.45 9.16
CA LYS A 337 7.64 -13.55 8.42
C LYS A 337 8.91 -14.03 9.12
N THR A 338 9.81 -13.11 9.48
CA THR A 338 11.05 -13.47 10.19
C THR A 338 10.78 -14.08 11.56
N ASN A 339 9.74 -13.62 12.27
CA ASN A 339 9.36 -14.17 13.56
C ASN A 339 8.80 -15.59 13.43
N LYS A 340 8.00 -15.88 12.39
CA LYS A 340 7.57 -17.25 12.06
C LYS A 340 8.76 -18.16 11.75
N GLU A 341 9.70 -17.71 10.92
CA GLU A 341 10.92 -18.47 10.61
C GLU A 341 11.74 -18.76 11.88
N LEU A 342 11.90 -17.78 12.77
CA LEU A 342 12.56 -17.96 14.07
C LEU A 342 11.80 -18.92 14.98
N GLN A 343 10.47 -18.88 14.97
CA GLN A 343 9.64 -19.80 15.74
C GLN A 343 9.79 -21.23 15.21
N ASP A 344 9.77 -21.44 13.89
CA ASP A 344 10.02 -22.76 13.29
C ASP A 344 11.40 -23.30 13.65
N VAL A 345 12.44 -22.46 13.62
CA VAL A 345 13.80 -22.84 14.03
C VAL A 345 13.82 -23.21 15.52
N ARG A 346 13.17 -22.42 16.37
CA ARG A 346 13.06 -22.71 17.80
C ARG A 346 12.35 -24.05 18.03
N GLU A 347 11.24 -24.31 17.35
CA GLU A 347 10.49 -25.57 17.47
C GLU A 347 11.35 -26.77 17.05
N ARG A 348 12.06 -26.68 15.92
CA ARG A 348 13.02 -27.71 15.49
C ARG A 348 14.11 -27.96 16.53
N GLN A 349 14.75 -26.91 17.04
CA GLN A 349 15.79 -27.02 18.07
C GLN A 349 15.24 -27.63 19.37
N THR A 350 14.00 -27.30 19.75
CA THR A 350 13.38 -27.92 20.92
C THR A 350 13.08 -29.40 20.71
N SER A 351 12.65 -29.82 19.52
CA SER A 351 12.45 -31.23 19.17
C SER A 351 13.78 -31.99 19.20
N GLU A 352 14.82 -31.47 18.57
CA GLU A 352 16.17 -32.07 18.59
C GLU A 352 16.74 -32.20 20.00
N ALA A 353 16.50 -31.19 20.86
CA ALA A 353 16.93 -31.23 22.26
C ALA A 353 16.17 -32.30 23.06
N ILE A 354 14.88 -32.50 22.80
CA ILE A 354 14.07 -33.57 23.41
C ILE A 354 14.60 -34.94 22.94
N GLU A 355 14.80 -35.13 21.64
CA GLU A 355 15.35 -36.38 21.09
C GLU A 355 16.73 -36.72 21.66
N SER A 356 17.62 -35.71 21.75
CA SER A 356 18.95 -35.86 22.35
C SER A 356 18.86 -36.21 23.84
N ARG A 357 17.92 -35.60 24.57
CA ARG A 357 17.68 -35.91 25.98
C ARG A 357 17.17 -37.34 26.15
N ASP A 358 16.22 -37.78 25.33
CA ASP A 358 15.68 -39.14 25.35
C ASP A 358 16.77 -40.17 25.04
N LEU A 359 17.68 -39.87 24.09
CA LEU A 359 18.83 -40.71 23.80
C LEU A 359 19.78 -40.80 24.99
N VAL A 360 20.08 -39.68 25.65
CA VAL A 360 20.90 -39.65 26.87
C VAL A 360 20.25 -40.45 27.98
N ASP A 361 18.94 -40.33 28.18
CA ASP A 361 18.23 -41.05 29.23
C ASP A 361 18.18 -42.56 28.93
N LYS A 362 18.00 -42.98 27.68
CA LYS A 362 18.17 -44.39 27.25
C LYS A 362 19.57 -44.92 27.54
N LEU A 363 20.61 -44.21 27.11
CA LEU A 363 22.00 -44.60 27.36
C LEU A 363 22.31 -44.66 28.87
N ARG A 364 21.74 -43.75 29.68
CA ARG A 364 21.85 -43.81 31.15
C ARG A 364 21.19 -45.08 31.69
N THR A 365 19.99 -45.43 31.25
CA THR A 365 19.31 -46.66 31.71
C THR A 365 20.11 -47.91 31.33
N GLU A 366 20.59 -48.00 30.09
CA GLU A 366 21.44 -49.11 29.63
C GLU A 366 22.74 -49.21 30.46
N LEU A 367 23.39 -48.08 30.74
CA LEU A 367 24.58 -48.04 31.58
C LEU A 367 24.28 -48.53 32.99
N THR A 368 23.16 -48.11 33.59
CA THR A 368 22.76 -48.58 34.93
C THR A 368 22.44 -50.08 34.94
N GLU A 369 21.78 -50.60 33.89
CA GLU A 369 21.52 -52.03 33.75
C GLU A 369 22.82 -52.84 33.60
N LEU A 370 23.75 -52.39 32.75
CA LEU A 370 25.05 -53.03 32.60
C LEU A 370 25.85 -52.99 33.90
N GLN A 371 25.82 -51.87 34.62
CA GLN A 371 26.46 -51.76 35.92
C GLN A 371 25.83 -52.73 36.93
N ASN A 372 24.50 -52.87 36.94
CA ASN A 372 23.81 -53.83 37.81
C ASN A 372 24.14 -55.28 37.44
N ARG A 373 24.12 -55.63 36.16
CA ARG A 373 24.54 -56.97 35.67
C ARG A 373 26.00 -57.27 36.04
N SER A 374 26.88 -56.29 35.91
CA SER A 374 28.28 -56.41 36.33
C SER A 374 28.41 -56.59 37.84
N LYS A 375 27.68 -55.81 38.65
CA LYS A 375 27.62 -55.99 40.12
C LYS A 375 27.08 -57.36 40.52
N GLU A 376 26.00 -57.83 39.89
CA GLU A 376 25.45 -59.17 40.12
C GLU A 376 26.46 -60.26 39.75
N SER A 377 27.14 -60.13 38.61
CA SER A 377 28.19 -61.06 38.20
C SER A 377 29.36 -61.06 39.19
N MET A 378 29.80 -59.88 39.65
CA MET A 378 30.84 -59.77 40.69
C MET A 378 30.37 -60.39 42.01
N SER A 379 29.11 -60.19 42.41
CA SER A 379 28.54 -60.82 43.60
C SER A 379 28.55 -62.34 43.48
N ARG A 380 28.14 -62.90 42.33
CA ARG A 380 28.19 -64.35 42.09
C ARG A 380 29.60 -64.91 42.18
N VAL A 381 30.57 -64.25 41.53
CA VAL A 381 31.99 -64.64 41.61
C VAL A 381 32.52 -64.51 43.04
N ASN A 382 32.12 -63.49 43.78
CA ASN A 382 32.49 -63.32 45.18
C ASN A 382 31.85 -64.39 46.09
N ASP A 383 30.60 -64.78 45.82
CA ASP A 383 29.93 -65.89 46.51
C ASP A 383 30.60 -67.23 46.20
N GLU A 384 31.05 -67.46 44.97
CA GLU A 384 31.86 -68.62 44.60
C GLU A 384 33.24 -68.58 45.26
N LEU A 385 33.88 -67.41 45.32
CA LEU A 385 35.16 -67.22 45.99
C LEU A 385 35.05 -67.50 47.50
N THR A 386 34.03 -66.97 48.17
CA THR A 386 33.79 -67.23 49.59
C THR A 386 33.43 -68.69 49.85
N ARG A 387 32.63 -69.34 48.98
CA ARG A 387 32.37 -70.79 49.06
C ARG A 387 33.66 -71.61 48.88
N THR A 388 34.49 -71.30 47.87
CA THR A 388 35.75 -72.02 47.64
C THR A 388 36.74 -71.79 48.78
N GLN A 389 36.83 -70.58 49.32
CA GLN A 389 37.58 -70.29 50.55
C GLN A 389 37.09 -71.14 51.72
N ALA A 390 35.78 -71.23 51.95
CA ALA A 390 35.21 -72.06 53.01
C ALA A 390 35.56 -73.55 52.82
N VAL A 391 35.49 -74.06 51.58
CA VAL A 391 35.93 -75.43 51.24
C VAL A 391 37.43 -75.62 51.50
N VAL A 392 38.27 -74.66 51.10
CA VAL A 392 39.72 -74.70 51.35
C VAL A 392 40.02 -74.69 52.85
N GLU A 393 39.34 -73.87 53.64
CA GLU A 393 39.49 -73.87 55.09
C GLU A 393 39.04 -75.19 55.71
N GLN A 394 37.93 -75.76 55.25
CA GLN A 394 37.48 -77.08 55.69
C GLN A 394 38.53 -78.16 55.36
N LEU A 395 39.08 -78.13 54.14
CA LEU A 395 40.16 -79.03 53.75
C LEU A 395 41.40 -78.84 54.63
N ARG A 396 41.80 -77.59 54.90
CA ARG A 396 42.90 -77.28 55.84
C ARG A 396 42.64 -77.79 57.25
N ARG A 397 41.42 -77.66 57.78
CA ARG A 397 41.05 -78.23 59.09
C ARG A 397 41.19 -79.76 59.07
N SER A 398 40.63 -80.41 58.05
CA SER A 398 40.75 -81.88 57.90
C SER A 398 42.19 -82.35 57.68
N GLU A 399 43.01 -81.57 56.98
CA GLU A 399 44.44 -81.82 56.79
C GLU A 399 45.18 -81.73 58.11
N SER A 400 44.95 -80.67 58.90
CA SER A 400 45.51 -80.54 60.25
C SER A 400 45.09 -81.71 61.14
N GLU A 401 43.81 -82.10 61.16
CA GLU A 401 43.32 -83.26 61.92
C GLU A 401 44.01 -84.56 61.46
N LEU A 402 44.21 -84.75 60.15
CA LEU A 402 44.94 -85.90 59.59
C LEU A 402 46.42 -85.89 59.98
N LEU A 403 47.07 -84.72 59.98
CA LEU A 403 48.46 -84.56 60.40
C LEU A 403 48.61 -84.79 61.91
N GLU A 404 47.68 -84.29 62.72
CA GLU A 404 47.61 -84.54 64.16
C GLU A 404 47.36 -86.02 64.46
N PHE A 405 46.41 -86.65 63.76
CA PHE A 405 46.16 -88.09 63.85
C PHE A 405 47.41 -88.88 63.48
N ARG A 406 48.07 -88.52 62.38
CA ARG A 406 49.34 -89.13 61.96
C ARG A 406 50.43 -89.00 63.03
N ALA A 407 50.57 -87.82 63.63
CA ALA A 407 51.54 -87.58 64.70
C ALA A 407 51.22 -88.39 65.96
N LEU A 408 49.93 -88.50 66.32
CA LEU A 408 49.45 -89.29 67.45
C LEU A 408 49.71 -90.79 67.23
N VAL A 409 49.38 -91.32 66.06
CA VAL A 409 49.66 -92.72 65.68
C VAL A 409 51.17 -93.00 65.68
N SER A 410 51.98 -92.10 65.12
CA SER A 410 53.44 -92.22 65.17
C SER A 410 53.95 -92.32 66.61
N ARG A 411 53.44 -91.46 67.50
CA ARG A 411 53.81 -91.45 68.93
C ARG A 411 53.37 -92.73 69.64
N LEU A 412 52.17 -93.24 69.37
CA LEU A 412 51.68 -94.52 69.90
C LEU A 412 52.55 -95.71 69.46
N LEU A 413 53.18 -95.64 68.28
CA LEU A 413 54.09 -96.65 67.74
C LEU A 413 55.56 -96.44 68.15
N GLY A 414 55.85 -95.40 68.94
CA GLY A 414 57.22 -95.04 69.35
C GLY A 414 58.07 -94.44 68.22
N LEU A 415 57.45 -94.02 67.11
CA LEU A 415 58.12 -93.34 65.99
C LEU A 415 58.11 -91.82 66.20
N GLN A 416 59.23 -91.15 65.91
CA GLN A 416 59.28 -89.68 65.95
C GLN A 416 58.86 -89.09 64.59
N SER A 417 57.63 -88.59 64.53
CA SER A 417 56.97 -88.13 63.31
C SER A 417 57.75 -87.10 62.48
N ASP A 418 58.60 -86.27 63.09
CA ASP A 418 59.33 -85.18 62.42
C ASP A 418 60.64 -85.62 61.74
N THR A 419 61.04 -86.87 61.98
CA THR A 419 62.31 -87.44 61.46
C THR A 419 62.11 -88.47 60.35
N LEU A 420 60.85 -88.82 60.05
CA LEU A 420 60.50 -89.83 59.06
C LEU A 420 60.52 -89.22 57.66
N THR A 421 61.23 -89.87 56.72
CA THR A 421 61.28 -89.41 55.33
C THR A 421 60.04 -89.81 54.55
N VAL A 422 59.43 -90.95 54.90
CA VAL A 422 58.14 -91.40 54.36
C VAL A 422 57.22 -91.84 55.51
N PRO A 423 56.63 -90.87 56.26
CA PRO A 423 55.95 -91.15 57.53
C PRO A 423 54.83 -92.20 57.41
N ASN A 424 53.99 -92.11 56.37
CA ASN A 424 52.87 -93.02 56.20
C ASN A 424 53.33 -94.47 55.94
N TYR A 425 54.40 -94.66 55.17
CA TYR A 425 54.94 -96.00 54.89
C TYR A 425 55.53 -96.62 56.16
N GLU A 426 56.34 -95.86 56.90
CA GLU A 426 57.00 -96.35 58.13
C GLU A 426 55.99 -96.62 59.27
N ILE A 427 54.96 -95.78 59.43
CA ILE A 427 53.84 -96.01 60.36
C ILE A 427 53.10 -97.30 59.99
N VAL A 428 52.75 -97.48 58.71
CA VAL A 428 52.04 -98.67 58.22
C VAL A 428 52.90 -99.91 58.44
N THR A 429 54.18 -99.90 58.07
CA THR A 429 55.10 -101.03 58.30
C THR A 429 55.28 -101.35 59.78
N ARG A 430 55.29 -100.35 60.67
CA ARG A 430 55.39 -100.57 62.12
C ARG A 430 54.08 -101.10 62.72
N LEU A 431 52.93 -100.63 62.24
CA LEU A 431 51.63 -101.21 62.57
C LEU A 431 51.51 -102.65 62.09
N GLU A 432 51.97 -102.94 60.87
CA GLU A 432 52.04 -104.31 60.32
C GLU A 432 52.98 -105.19 61.17
N GLN A 433 54.10 -104.66 61.65
CA GLN A 433 54.99 -105.36 62.60
C GLN A 433 54.36 -105.57 63.97
N VAL A 434 53.70 -104.56 64.56
CA VAL A 434 52.98 -104.71 65.84
C VAL A 434 51.80 -105.67 65.70
N LEU A 435 51.09 -105.65 64.56
CA LEU A 435 50.04 -106.61 64.23
C LEU A 435 50.63 -108.01 64.03
N ALA A 436 51.78 -108.14 63.38
CA ALA A 436 52.49 -109.42 63.23
C ALA A 436 53.00 -109.94 64.59
N ASP A 437 53.50 -109.06 65.46
CA ASP A 437 53.96 -109.37 66.82
C ASP A 437 52.78 -109.72 67.74
N TYR A 438 51.63 -109.03 67.60
CA TYR A 438 50.38 -109.38 68.27
C TYR A 438 49.80 -110.70 67.75
N GLN A 439 49.96 -110.99 66.45
CA GLN A 439 49.61 -112.28 65.83
C GLN A 439 50.59 -113.41 66.22
N LEU A 440 51.81 -113.09 66.65
CA LEU A 440 52.82 -114.05 67.17
C LEU A 440 52.74 -114.24 68.69
N LEU A 441 52.23 -113.28 69.47
CA LEU A 441 52.02 -113.40 70.93
C LEU A 441 50.65 -113.99 71.33
N ASN A 442 49.68 -114.09 70.42
CA ASN A 442 48.38 -114.68 70.68
C ASN A 442 48.09 -115.85 69.73
N SER A 443 48.71 -116.99 70.01
CA SER A 443 48.19 -118.30 69.63
C SER A 443 47.05 -118.70 70.57
N ASP A 444 45.86 -118.14 70.38
CA ASP A 444 44.57 -118.81 70.58
C ASP A 444 43.40 -117.83 70.44
N GLY A 445 42.49 -118.14 69.50
CA GLY A 445 41.08 -117.80 69.64
C GLY A 445 40.49 -116.66 68.80
N VAL A 446 39.81 -117.07 67.71
CA VAL A 446 38.49 -116.57 67.24
C VAL A 446 38.43 -115.11 66.70
N LYS A 447 38.50 -114.89 65.38
CA LYS A 447 37.42 -114.85 64.35
C LYS A 447 36.51 -113.60 64.33
N PRO A 448 35.98 -113.22 63.14
CA PRO A 448 35.95 -111.85 62.64
C PRO A 448 34.58 -111.18 62.80
N ILE A 449 34.55 -109.84 62.78
CA ILE A 449 33.30 -109.08 62.63
C ILE A 449 33.18 -108.57 61.20
N SER A 450 32.08 -108.99 60.60
CA SER A 450 31.60 -108.85 59.24
C SER A 450 31.50 -107.43 58.68
N GLU A 451 31.63 -107.42 57.36
CA GLU A 451 31.00 -106.51 56.40
C GLU A 451 29.50 -106.24 56.64
N ARG A 452 29.09 -105.07 56.10
CA ARG A 452 27.77 -104.62 55.58
C ARG A 452 27.32 -103.33 56.29
N ARG A 453 26.85 -102.28 55.61
CA ARG A 453 26.23 -102.23 54.28
C ARG A 453 26.29 -100.81 53.72
N VAL A 454 26.54 -100.71 52.42
CA VAL A 454 26.18 -99.58 51.56
C VAL A 454 24.66 -99.40 51.58
N THR A 455 24.19 -98.17 51.78
CA THR A 455 22.92 -97.70 51.22
C THR A 455 23.13 -96.32 50.64
N GLY A 456 23.13 -96.26 49.31
CA GLY A 456 22.95 -95.01 48.57
C GLY A 456 21.58 -94.41 48.82
N GLY A 457 21.49 -93.10 48.62
CA GLY A 457 20.26 -92.33 48.70
C GLY A 457 20.48 -90.91 48.18
N SER A 458 20.43 -90.75 46.86
CA SER A 458 19.81 -89.57 46.23
C SER A 458 18.38 -89.99 45.82
N PRO A 459 17.46 -89.10 45.39
CA PRO A 459 17.43 -87.63 45.42
C PRO A 459 16.08 -87.11 46.00
N GLN A 460 15.88 -85.78 46.06
CA GLN A 460 14.75 -85.07 45.41
C GLN A 460 14.69 -83.60 45.84
N PHE A 461 14.54 -82.73 44.83
CA PHE A 461 14.06 -81.36 44.95
C PHE A 461 12.65 -81.33 45.56
N PRO A 462 12.23 -80.20 46.14
CA PRO A 462 11.25 -79.43 45.38
C PRO A 462 11.47 -77.91 45.38
N VAL A 463 10.97 -77.35 44.28
CA VAL A 463 10.60 -75.96 44.04
C VAL A 463 9.83 -75.38 45.24
N GLY A 464 10.20 -74.17 45.66
CA GLY A 464 9.52 -73.41 46.70
C GLY A 464 9.77 -71.92 46.52
N ILE A 465 8.77 -71.26 45.95
CA ILE A 465 8.60 -69.83 45.69
C ILE A 465 8.91 -68.99 46.95
N CYS A 466 9.74 -67.95 46.80
CA CYS A 466 9.78 -66.83 47.75
C CYS A 466 9.22 -65.58 47.06
N GLU A 467 7.99 -65.22 47.42
CA GLU A 467 7.63 -63.80 47.55
C GLU A 467 8.46 -63.19 48.70
N PRO A 468 8.77 -61.90 48.60
CA PRO A 468 8.22 -61.03 49.62
C PRO A 468 7.63 -59.76 49.00
N GLY A 469 6.32 -59.59 49.18
CA GLY A 469 5.74 -58.26 49.23
C GLY A 469 6.05 -57.62 50.57
N TRP A 470 6.83 -56.54 50.58
CA TRP A 470 6.66 -55.43 51.52
C TRP A 470 6.82 -54.13 50.74
N ASN A 471 5.76 -53.33 50.86
CA ASN A 471 5.48 -52.12 50.12
C ASN A 471 6.58 -51.07 50.27
N GLY A 472 6.94 -50.47 49.14
CA GLY A 472 7.70 -49.23 49.12
C GLY A 472 6.81 -48.07 49.58
N GLU A 473 7.32 -47.32 50.55
CA GLU A 473 6.92 -45.94 50.77
C GLU A 473 8.19 -45.16 51.12
N VAL A 474 8.88 -44.69 50.08
CA VAL A 474 9.92 -43.67 50.21
C VAL A 474 9.38 -42.41 49.54
N MET A 475 8.88 -41.52 50.38
CA MET A 475 8.62 -40.11 50.07
C MET A 475 9.90 -39.45 49.55
N ALA A 476 9.97 -39.24 48.24
CA ALA A 476 10.84 -38.22 47.66
C ALA A 476 10.09 -36.89 47.68
N GLY A 477 10.61 -35.95 48.47
CA GLY A 477 10.02 -34.64 48.69
C GLY A 477 9.98 -33.75 47.45
N PRO A 478 9.09 -32.74 47.44
CA PRO A 478 8.99 -31.78 46.34
C PRO A 478 10.03 -30.65 46.52
N GLY A 479 11.07 -30.66 45.67
CA GLY A 479 12.01 -29.56 45.54
C GLY A 479 11.63 -28.62 44.40
N LEU A 480 10.61 -27.77 44.60
CA LEU A 480 10.39 -26.58 43.79
C LEU A 480 11.43 -25.52 44.18
N ALA A 481 12.44 -25.31 43.35
CA ALA A 481 13.28 -24.11 43.40
C ALA A 481 12.96 -23.22 42.19
N LYS A 482 12.02 -22.29 42.39
CA LYS A 482 11.91 -21.08 41.58
C LYS A 482 13.13 -20.21 41.88
N ALA A 483 14.07 -20.10 40.95
CA ALA A 483 15.07 -19.05 40.97
C ALA A 483 14.38 -17.75 40.52
N GLY A 484 13.95 -16.94 41.48
CA GLY A 484 13.66 -15.53 41.27
C GLY A 484 14.97 -14.75 41.32
N SER A 485 15.51 -14.40 40.16
CA SER A 485 16.55 -13.37 40.06
C SER A 485 15.86 -12.02 39.85
N LYS A 486 15.94 -11.17 40.86
CA LYS A 486 15.63 -9.73 40.80
C LYS A 486 16.93 -9.02 40.44
N GLU A 487 17.06 -8.57 39.21
CA GLU A 487 17.89 -7.42 38.89
C GLU A 487 17.02 -6.32 38.31
N ALA A 488 17.19 -5.16 38.93
CA ALA A 488 16.46 -3.94 38.70
C ALA A 488 16.96 -3.25 37.44
N TRP A 489 16.05 -2.93 36.53
CA TRP A 489 16.23 -1.88 35.54
C TRP A 489 15.05 -0.92 35.63
N ASN A 490 15.37 0.33 35.93
CA ASN A 490 14.48 1.48 35.94
C ASN A 490 14.00 1.81 34.52
N PRO A 491 12.73 2.22 34.34
CA PRO A 491 12.34 3.08 33.24
C PRO A 491 12.01 4.47 33.79
N THR A 492 12.85 5.44 33.48
CA THR A 492 12.52 6.87 33.63
C THR A 492 11.94 7.36 32.30
N THR A 493 10.76 7.97 32.40
CA THR A 493 10.27 9.17 31.66
C THR A 493 10.19 9.15 30.14
N ASP A 494 8.96 9.16 29.60
CA ASP A 494 8.26 10.35 29.05
C ASP A 494 7.11 9.89 28.14
N ALA A 495 5.83 10.15 28.45
CA ALA A 495 5.07 11.40 28.48
C ALA A 495 4.18 11.53 27.24
N SER A 496 2.87 11.29 27.46
CA SER A 496 1.76 11.73 26.61
C SER A 496 1.68 13.27 26.65
N PRO A 497 1.09 13.94 25.63
CA PRO A 497 -0.04 14.80 26.04
C PRO A 497 -1.17 14.91 25.00
N ALA A 498 -2.39 14.75 25.52
CA ALA A 498 -3.57 15.44 25.03
C ALA A 498 -3.90 16.61 25.97
N ALA A 499 -4.29 17.73 25.36
CA ALA A 499 -4.96 18.92 25.91
C ALA A 499 -4.20 19.79 26.94
N VAL A 500 -3.87 21.04 26.57
CA VAL A 500 -4.20 22.26 27.34
C VAL A 500 -4.14 23.49 26.41
N HIS A 501 -5.27 24.19 26.35
CA HIS A 501 -5.46 25.55 25.86
C HIS A 501 -4.86 26.60 26.82
N LYS A 502 -4.39 27.72 26.27
CA LYS A 502 -4.24 29.06 26.90
C LYS A 502 -3.30 29.17 28.10
N ARG A 503 -2.24 29.99 28.02
CA ARG A 503 -2.20 31.45 28.34
C ARG A 503 -0.73 31.89 28.52
N LEU A 504 -0.45 33.10 28.00
CA LEU A 504 0.62 34.04 28.35
C LEU A 504 2.08 33.67 27.97
N GLN A 505 2.61 34.38 26.98
CA GLN A 505 3.74 35.27 27.21
C GLN A 505 3.66 36.49 26.27
N ALA A 506 3.58 37.66 26.91
CA ALA A 506 3.76 38.97 26.32
C ALA A 506 5.10 39.52 26.83
N VAL A 507 6.05 39.74 25.93
CA VAL A 507 7.23 40.63 26.07
C VAL A 507 7.56 41.03 24.62
N SER A 508 7.08 42.16 24.12
CA SER A 508 7.70 43.49 24.21
C SER A 508 9.16 43.52 23.73
N VAL A 509 9.38 43.66 22.43
CA VAL A 509 10.56 44.33 21.86
C VAL A 509 10.13 45.08 20.58
N ARG A 510 10.28 46.41 20.60
CA ARG A 510 10.20 47.32 19.43
C ARG A 510 11.30 47.01 18.42
N PRO A 511 11.04 47.29 17.14
CA PRO A 511 12.00 48.04 16.31
C PRO A 511 11.28 49.21 15.63
N ARG A 512 11.50 50.46 16.05
CA ARG A 512 12.56 51.37 15.61
C ARG A 512 12.49 51.64 14.11
N GLU A 513 11.88 52.79 13.84
CA GLU A 513 11.84 53.53 12.58
C GLU A 513 13.21 53.56 11.90
N LEU A 514 13.25 53.17 10.63
CA LEU A 514 14.24 53.66 9.69
C LEU A 514 13.53 54.20 8.46
N ARG A 515 13.78 55.50 8.26
CA ARG A 515 13.42 56.33 7.12
C ARG A 515 13.90 55.68 5.82
N SER A 516 13.07 55.77 4.79
CA SER A 516 13.51 55.65 3.39
C SER A 516 12.85 56.75 2.59
N GLU A 517 13.62 57.83 2.45
CA GLU A 517 13.79 58.70 1.29
C GLU A 517 12.68 58.67 0.22
N GLU A 518 11.73 59.60 0.37
CA GLU A 518 11.63 60.78 -0.49
C GLU A 518 12.10 60.63 -1.96
N LYS A 519 11.18 60.21 -2.84
CA LYS A 519 11.15 60.60 -4.26
C LYS A 519 9.81 61.25 -4.57
N ARG A 520 9.67 62.51 -4.16
CA ARG A 520 8.66 63.44 -4.67
C ARG A 520 9.15 63.92 -6.04
N MET A 521 8.44 63.57 -7.10
CA MET A 521 8.54 64.31 -8.35
C MET A 521 7.96 65.71 -8.11
N GLU A 522 8.84 66.71 -8.14
CA GLU A 522 8.47 68.11 -8.26
C GLU A 522 7.85 68.35 -9.63
N THR A 523 6.52 68.50 -9.68
CA THR A 523 5.87 69.24 -10.77
C THR A 523 5.75 70.68 -10.32
N SER A 524 6.62 71.54 -10.83
CA SER A 524 6.58 72.98 -10.65
C SER A 524 5.24 73.58 -11.10
N PRO A 525 4.69 74.57 -10.40
CA PRO A 525 3.59 75.39 -10.92
C PRO A 525 4.11 76.36 -12.00
N PRO A 526 3.33 76.68 -13.05
CA PRO A 526 3.75 77.63 -14.06
C PRO A 526 3.80 79.05 -13.49
N ALA A 527 4.90 79.73 -13.80
CA ALA A 527 5.19 81.10 -13.45
C ALA A 527 4.07 82.07 -13.85
N THR A 528 3.65 82.89 -12.89
CA THR A 528 2.84 84.08 -13.12
C THR A 528 3.68 85.11 -13.89
N MET A 529 3.42 85.25 -15.19
CA MET A 529 3.89 86.41 -15.95
C MET A 529 3.20 87.67 -15.43
N LYS A 530 3.93 88.46 -14.62
CA LYS A 530 3.63 89.88 -14.42
C LYS A 530 3.86 90.59 -15.75
N ARG A 531 2.77 91.00 -16.41
CA ARG A 531 2.82 91.99 -17.49
C ARG A 531 3.03 93.38 -16.87
N ASP A 532 4.11 94.02 -17.30
CA ASP A 532 4.44 95.42 -17.05
C ASP A 532 3.47 96.34 -17.83
N PRO A 533 2.78 97.30 -17.18
CA PRO A 533 1.80 98.15 -17.83
C PRO A 533 2.40 99.39 -18.54
N ARG A 534 3.71 99.43 -18.81
CA ARG A 534 4.36 100.60 -19.45
C ARG A 534 5.06 100.33 -20.79
N LYS A 535 4.49 99.45 -21.61
CA LYS A 535 4.78 99.43 -23.05
C LYS A 535 3.50 99.18 -23.85
N TYR A 536 2.74 100.24 -24.04
CA TYR A 536 2.21 100.69 -25.34
C TYR A 536 2.04 102.19 -25.30
#